data_AF-A0A0F3RJS5-F1
#
_entry.id   AF-A0A0F3RJS5-F1
#
_cell.length_a   1.000
_cell.length_b   1.000
_cell.length_c   1.000
_cell.angle_alpha   90.00
_cell.angle_beta   90.00
_cell.angle_gamma   90.00
#
_symmetry.space_group_name_H-M   'P 1'
#
loop_
_entity.id
_entity.type
_entity.pdbx_description
1 polymer ?
#
loop_
_entity_poly.entity_id
_entity_poly.type
_entity_poly.pdbx_seq_one_letter_code
_entity_poly.pdbx_strand_id
1 'polypeptide(L)' 'MFSKLEVINEDSVNKKIFIKAKTEFEDSYIRENYLKDLESTFKAQGFFELVKFSNLIKFKG' A
#
# COMPACT_ATOMS: atom_id res chain seq x y z
N MET A 1 16.20 -9.28 -3.85
CA MET A 1 16.23 -8.16 -2.88
C MET A 1 14.78 -7.75 -2.65
N PHE A 2 14.27 -7.89 -1.43
CA PHE A 2 12.89 -7.47 -1.12
C PHE A 2 12.87 -5.95 -0.93
N SER A 3 12.04 -5.27 -1.71
CA SER A 3 11.92 -3.81 -1.64
C SER A 3 11.10 -3.39 -0.42
N LYS A 4 11.59 -2.38 0.30
CA LYS A 4 10.93 -1.84 1.49
C LYS A 4 9.64 -1.12 1.08
N LEU A 5 8.50 -1.62 1.53
CA LEU A 5 7.22 -0.91 1.53
C LEU A 5 7.33 0.35 2.41
N GLU A 6 6.83 1.48 1.93
CA GLU A 6 6.85 2.75 2.65
C GLU A 6 5.43 3.11 3.11
N VAL A 7 5.26 3.36 4.41
CA VAL A 7 4.02 3.96 4.93
C VAL A 7 4.07 5.45 4.64
N ILE A 8 3.14 5.94 3.82
CA ILE A 8 3.12 7.33 3.37
C ILE A 8 2.06 8.17 4.08
N ASN A 9 1.05 7.53 4.67
CA ASN A 9 0.05 8.20 5.49
C ASN A 9 -0.64 7.19 6.42
N GLU A 10 -0.99 7.64 7.62
CA GLU A 10 -1.80 6.90 8.59
C GLU A 10 -3.01 7.76 8.97
N ASP A 11 -4.18 7.29 8.59
CA ASP A 11 -5.45 7.90 8.98
C ASP A 11 -6.04 7.11 10.14
N SER A 12 -5.74 7.53 11.35
CA SER A 12 -6.22 6.88 12.57
C SER A 12 -7.72 7.05 12.78
N VAL A 13 -8.34 8.08 12.20
CA VAL A 13 -9.77 8.37 12.31
C VAL A 13 -10.58 7.39 11.46
N ASN A 14 -10.18 7.21 10.21
CA ASN A 14 -10.81 6.27 9.29
C ASN A 14 -10.22 4.85 9.36
N LYS A 15 -9.23 4.65 10.24
CA LYS A 15 -8.47 3.41 10.39
C LYS A 15 -7.93 2.93 9.05
N LYS A 16 -7.07 3.72 8.42
CA LYS A 16 -6.41 3.37 7.15
C LYS A 16 -4.93 3.63 7.22
N ILE A 17 -4.15 2.71 6.67
CA ILE A 17 -2.72 2.89 6.45
C ILE A 17 -2.50 2.85 4.95
N PHE A 18 -1.87 3.89 4.43
CA PHE A 18 -1.55 4.03 3.03
C PHE A 18 -0.10 3.62 2.83
N ILE A 19 0.08 2.53 2.09
CA ILE A 19 1.40 1.94 1.83
C ILE A 19 1.73 2.08 0.35
N LYS A 20 2.99 2.41 0.06
CA LYS A 20 3.53 2.63 -1.27
C LYS A 20 4.70 1.70 -1.57
N ALA A 21 4.73 1.21 -2.81
CA ALA A 21 5.91 0.60 -3.44
C ALA A 21 6.82 1.68 -4.08
N LYS A 22 8.14 1.47 -4.09
CA LYS A 22 9.08 2.48 -4.60
C LYS A 22 9.06 2.57 -6.12
N THR A 23 8.73 1.47 -6.79
CA THR A 23 8.69 1.39 -8.25
C THR A 23 7.37 0.79 -8.73
N GLU A 24 7.05 1.01 -10.00
CA GLU A 24 5.87 0.40 -10.65
C GLU A 24 5.98 -1.12 -10.73
N PHE A 25 7.20 -1.65 -10.94
CA PHE A 25 7.45 -3.09 -10.91
C PHE A 25 7.11 -3.68 -9.54
N GLU A 26 7.54 -3.04 -8.46
CA GLU A 26 7.25 -3.47 -7.10
C GLU A 26 5.75 -3.41 -6.78
N ASP A 27 5.03 -2.36 -7.21
CA ASP A 27 3.57 -2.25 -7.02
C ASP A 27 2.85 -3.42 -7.70
N SER A 28 3.19 -3.72 -8.96
CA SER A 28 2.62 -4.85 -9.70
C SER A 28 2.93 -6.18 -9.03
N TYR A 29 4.20 -6.41 -8.66
CA TYR A 29 4.62 -7.65 -8.00
C TYR A 29 3.90 -7.87 -6.66
N ILE A 30 3.76 -6.82 -5.85
CA ILE A 30 3.07 -6.89 -4.56
C ILE A 30 1.58 -7.17 -4.74
N ARG A 31 0.93 -6.52 -5.71
CA ARG A 31 -0.50 -6.71 -5.99
C ARG A 31 -0.81 -8.11 -6.49
N GLU A 32 0.05 -8.67 -7.33
CA GLU A 32 -0.14 -10.01 -7.90
C GLU A 32 0.13 -11.12 -6.89
N ASN A 33 1.13 -10.94 -6.01
CA ASN A 33 1.63 -12.04 -5.18
C ASN A 33 1.25 -11.94 -3.69
N TYR A 34 0.98 -10.74 -3.17
CA TYR A 34 0.85 -10.50 -1.73
C TYR A 34 -0.41 -9.73 -1.32
N LEU A 35 -1.23 -9.25 -2.26
CA LEU A 35 -2.41 -8.43 -1.95
C LEU A 35 -3.35 -9.12 -0.96
N LYS A 36 -3.60 -10.42 -1.17
CA LYS A 36 -4.51 -11.20 -0.32
C LYS A 36 -3.99 -11.35 1.11
N ASP A 37 -2.69 -11.57 1.26
CA ASP A 37 -2.05 -11.71 2.57
C ASP A 37 -1.98 -10.36 3.30
N LEU A 38 -1.71 -9.27 2.56
CA LEU A 38 -1.77 -7.91 3.09
C LEU A 38 -3.19 -7.57 3.55
N GLU A 39 -4.20 -7.74 2.69
CA GLU A 39 -5.61 -7.53 3.05
C GLU A 39 -5.99 -8.33 4.30
N SER A 40 -5.61 -9.61 4.38
CA SER A 40 -5.91 -10.46 5.53
C SER A 40 -5.24 -9.97 6.82
N THR A 41 -3.94 -9.67 6.76
CA THR A 41 -3.14 -9.22 7.92
C THR A 41 -3.65 -7.89 8.46
N PHE A 42 -3.96 -6.95 7.57
CA PHE A 42 -4.36 -5.61 7.92
C PHE A 42 -5.85 -5.51 8.29
N LYS A 43 -6.71 -6.38 7.74
CA LYS A 43 -8.12 -6.50 8.15
C LYS A 43 -8.25 -7.01 9.59
N ALA A 44 -7.32 -7.84 10.06
CA ALA A 44 -7.28 -8.28 11.46
C ALA A 44 -7.02 -7.11 12.45
N GLN A 45 -6.36 -6.04 11.99
CA GLN A 45 -6.14 -4.83 12.78
C GLN A 45 -7.22 -3.76 12.54
N GLY A 46 -8.03 -3.90 11.48
CA GLY A 46 -9.03 -2.92 11.07
C GLY A 46 -8.47 -1.76 10.25
N PHE A 47 -7.27 -1.91 9.64
CA PHE A 47 -6.54 -0.83 8.95
C PHE A 47 -5.99 -1.23 7.57
N PHE A 48 -6.67 -1.01 6.43
CA PHE A 48 -6.01 -1.23 5.11
C PHE A 48 -6.50 -0.39 3.93
N GLU A 49 -5.57 0.30 3.24
CA GLU A 49 -5.74 0.71 1.84
C GLU A 49 -4.39 0.77 1.09
N LEU A 50 -4.14 -0.16 0.16
CA LEU A 50 -2.93 -0.15 -0.68
C LEU A 50 -3.08 0.85 -1.84
N VAL A 51 -2.35 1.97 -1.79
CA VAL A 51 -2.41 3.00 -2.84
C VAL A 51 -1.70 2.52 -4.10
N LYS A 52 -2.36 2.65 -5.25
CA LYS A 52 -1.74 2.31 -6.56
C LYS A 52 -0.65 3.32 -6.89
N PHE A 53 0.50 2.84 -7.38
CA PHE A 53 1.63 3.69 -7.73
C PHE A 53 1.23 4.83 -8.69
N SER A 54 0.40 4.52 -9.69
CA SER A 54 -0.09 5.50 -10.67
C SER A 54 -0.93 6.64 -10.08
N ASN A 55 -1.60 6.42 -8.95
CA ASN A 55 -2.44 7.45 -8.32
C ASN A 55 -1.60 8.56 -7.69
N LEU A 56 -0.32 8.32 -7.42
CA LEU A 56 0.60 9.27 -6.80
C LEU A 56 1.13 10.34 -7.76
N ILE A 57 1.15 10.05 -9.06
CA ILE A 57 1.53 11.04 -10.08
C ILE A 57 0.53 12.22 -10.07
N LYS A 58 -0.73 11.98 -9.68
CA LYS A 58 -1.76 13.01 -9.55
C LYS A 58 -1.71 13.83 -8.26
N PHE A 59 -1.04 13.35 -7.20
CA PHE A 59 -0.90 14.08 -5.93
C PHE A 59 0.32 15.01 -5.88
N LYS A 60 1.11 15.08 -6.95
CA LYS A 60 2.20 16.04 -7.14
C LYS A 60 1.84 17.25 -8.02
N GLY A 61 0.54 17.46 -8.28
CA GLY A 61 0.01 18.63 -9.00
C GLY A 61 -0.60 19.63 -8.03
#